data_AF-A0A379TF61-F1
#
_entry.id   AF-A0A379TF61-F1
#
_cell.length_a   1.000
_cell.length_b   1.000
_cell.length_c   1.000
_cell.angle_alpha   90.00
_cell.angle_beta   90.00
_cell.angle_gamma   90.00
#
_symmetry.space_group_name_H-M   'P 1'
#
loop_
_entity.id
_entity.type
_entity.pdbx_description
1 polymer ?
#
loop_
_entity_poly.entity_id
_entity_poly.type
_entity_poly.pdbx_seq_one_letter_code
_entity_poly.pdbx_strand_id
1 'polypeptide(L)'
;MWRKKLLDVVNNKYDLLIDTLDRLVVAAIVSNAIDATSGGKVKALIIAHGYSTASSIAGVANRLIGEKIYHAMDMPMEVAFSDVSRAIVDYLQHTDTRAGVMVLIDMGYTKEIADALLSVIHGPLVVVDNVTTRLALNVASEIALQKNIEQIAEEIVPLNQSRWDVFWPAQKKARALLVTCITGIGTAFKFKNLMEKSQLTDFDINIIACEYTRLKNSRMATSLLNQYEVIAVVGTIDPQLAGVPWVGIEELLGEQGYAHLSQLLSGYLNDKQIALINKNMVREFSLHNVVNSLTILNANKTIGHIETIIAEWQNTLGFSFNNNLIISLYVHLSCMIERLVMRNEITHYKNMTEFNERHGEFIAMVNHSFQRLKILYNVALPVAEIGYIHDIFELRIEDFRW
;
A
#
# COMPACT_ATOMS: atom_id res chain seq x y z
N MET A 1 -29.42 38.00 50.77
CA MET A 1 -28.15 38.77 50.81
C MET A 1 -27.72 39.28 49.43
N TRP A 2 -27.75 38.45 48.37
CA TRP A 2 -27.35 38.86 47.00
C TRP A 2 -28.24 39.94 46.36
N ARG A 3 -29.56 39.94 46.64
CA ARG A 3 -30.53 40.90 46.08
C ARG A 3 -30.15 42.36 46.40
N LYS A 4 -29.62 42.61 47.60
CA LYS A 4 -29.22 43.95 48.05
C LYS A 4 -27.94 44.41 47.32
N LYS A 5 -26.94 43.54 47.21
CA LYS A 5 -25.68 43.80 46.49
C LYS A 5 -25.91 44.08 45.00
N LEU A 6 -26.80 43.34 44.34
CA LEU A 6 -27.08 43.52 42.91
C LEU A 6 -27.75 44.87 42.64
N LEU A 7 -28.72 45.25 43.48
CA LEU A 7 -29.38 46.56 43.40
C LEU A 7 -28.42 47.71 43.73
N ASP A 8 -27.52 47.54 44.69
CA ASP A 8 -26.50 48.55 45.03
C ASP A 8 -25.51 48.76 43.86
N VAL A 9 -25.13 47.69 43.14
CA VAL A 9 -24.26 47.78 41.95
C VAL A 9 -24.96 48.48 40.78
N VAL A 10 -26.23 48.17 40.52
CA VAL A 10 -27.01 48.82 39.45
C VAL A 10 -27.22 50.30 39.76
N ASN A 11 -27.57 50.61 41.02
CA ASN A 11 -27.79 51.98 41.47
C ASN A 11 -26.51 52.82 41.36
N ASN A 12 -25.37 52.31 41.85
CA ASN A 12 -24.09 53.02 41.80
C ASN A 12 -23.53 53.20 40.39
N LYS A 13 -23.92 52.37 39.41
CA LYS A 13 -23.36 52.40 38.06
C LYS A 13 -24.19 53.23 37.07
N TYR A 14 -25.48 53.40 37.33
CA TYR A 14 -26.42 54.05 36.39
C TYR A 14 -27.19 55.24 37.00
N ASP A 15 -26.94 55.59 38.26
CA ASP A 15 -27.51 56.76 38.95
C ASP A 15 -29.05 56.80 38.90
N LEU A 16 -29.66 55.63 39.06
CA LEU A 16 -31.11 55.43 38.96
C LEU A 16 -31.77 55.56 40.35
N LEU A 17 -32.76 56.45 40.50
CA LEU A 17 -33.58 56.50 41.72
C LEU A 17 -34.56 55.32 41.77
N ILE A 18 -34.09 54.17 42.28
CA ILE A 18 -34.89 52.94 42.41
C ILE A 18 -35.74 53.00 43.69
N ASP A 19 -37.07 53.10 43.54
CA ASP A 19 -38.01 53.14 44.66
C ASP A 19 -38.30 51.73 45.26
N THR A 20 -39.12 51.64 46.31
CA THR A 20 -39.45 50.35 46.94
C THR A 20 -40.23 49.39 46.05
N LEU A 21 -41.05 49.90 45.12
CA LEU A 21 -41.84 49.10 44.20
C LEU A 21 -40.93 48.53 43.09
N ASP A 22 -40.03 49.35 42.55
CA ASP A 22 -39.03 48.95 41.56
C ASP A 22 -38.13 47.82 42.08
N ARG A 23 -37.72 47.90 43.36
CA ARG A 23 -36.94 46.84 44.00
C ARG A 23 -37.70 45.52 44.06
N LEU A 24 -39.00 45.57 44.33
CA LEU A 24 -39.85 44.38 44.37
C LEU A 24 -40.03 43.79 42.98
N VAL A 25 -40.26 44.62 41.96
CA VAL A 25 -40.42 44.19 40.56
C VAL A 25 -39.14 43.58 40.01
N VAL A 26 -37.98 44.23 40.20
CA VAL A 26 -36.68 43.69 39.76
C VAL A 26 -36.36 42.41 40.51
N ALA A 27 -36.59 42.35 41.82
CA ALA A 27 -36.40 41.12 42.58
C ALA A 27 -37.33 39.99 42.10
N ALA A 28 -38.58 40.29 41.77
CA ALA A 28 -39.53 39.31 41.24
C ALA A 28 -39.14 38.84 39.84
N ILE A 29 -38.77 39.73 38.91
CA ILE A 29 -38.32 39.38 37.56
C ILE A 29 -37.04 38.54 37.62
N VAL A 30 -36.06 38.93 38.44
CA VAL A 30 -34.81 38.18 38.57
C VAL A 30 -35.07 36.84 39.26
N SER A 31 -35.92 36.78 40.30
CA SER A 31 -36.27 35.50 40.94
C SER A 31 -37.03 34.59 39.97
N ASN A 32 -37.96 35.12 39.18
CA ASN A 32 -38.73 34.34 38.21
C ASN A 32 -37.88 33.92 37.01
N ALA A 33 -36.91 34.73 36.59
CA ALA A 33 -35.92 34.35 35.56
C ALA A 33 -34.94 33.29 36.06
N ILE A 34 -34.53 33.37 37.34
CA ILE A 34 -33.76 32.33 38.00
C ILE A 34 -34.60 31.06 38.08
N ASP A 35 -35.84 31.13 38.56
CA ASP A 35 -36.72 29.97 38.71
C ASP A 35 -37.08 29.32 37.36
N ALA A 36 -37.28 30.13 36.30
CA ALA A 36 -37.53 29.66 34.94
C ALA A 36 -36.32 28.98 34.27
N THR A 37 -35.10 29.22 34.77
CA THR A 37 -33.86 28.59 34.28
C THR A 37 -33.31 27.50 35.22
N SER A 38 -33.89 27.33 36.42
CA SER A 38 -33.29 26.55 37.52
C SER A 38 -34.11 25.36 37.99
N GLY A 39 -34.83 24.67 37.10
CA GLY A 39 -35.55 23.45 37.45
C GLY A 39 -34.88 22.18 36.90
N GLY A 40 -34.17 21.42 37.75
CA GLY A 40 -33.97 19.98 37.57
C GLY A 40 -32.84 19.46 36.67
N LYS A 41 -31.98 20.30 36.09
CA LYS A 41 -30.80 19.86 35.31
C LYS A 41 -29.60 19.51 36.19
N VAL A 42 -28.81 18.54 35.74
CA VAL A 42 -27.48 18.20 36.30
C VAL A 42 -26.62 19.47 36.38
N LYS A 43 -25.96 19.70 37.52
CA LYS A 43 -25.01 20.82 37.67
C LYS A 43 -23.64 20.40 37.17
N ALA A 44 -23.02 21.23 36.33
CA ALA A 44 -21.78 20.86 35.66
C ALA A 44 -20.63 21.82 36.00
N LEU A 45 -19.48 21.26 36.34
CA LEU A 45 -18.26 21.99 36.68
C LEU A 45 -17.11 21.53 35.79
N ILE A 46 -16.22 22.45 35.42
CA ILE A 46 -14.92 22.12 34.82
C ILE A 46 -13.83 22.65 35.73
N ILE A 47 -12.88 21.79 36.09
CA ILE A 47 -11.72 22.16 36.90
C ILE A 47 -10.48 21.80 36.09
N ALA A 48 -9.55 22.73 35.90
CA ALA A 48 -8.33 22.44 35.17
C ALA A 48 -7.19 23.31 35.65
N HIS A 49 -5.97 22.76 35.56
CA HIS A 49 -4.75 23.48 35.83
C HIS A 49 -4.52 24.58 34.78
N GLY A 50 -3.82 25.62 35.23
CA GLY A 50 -3.52 26.80 34.43
C GLY A 50 -4.51 27.93 34.65
N TYR A 51 -4.25 29.06 34.00
CA TYR A 51 -4.94 30.33 34.27
C TYR A 51 -6.31 30.46 33.59
N SER A 52 -6.60 29.65 32.58
CA SER A 52 -7.82 29.81 31.76
C SER A 52 -8.29 28.54 31.06
N THR A 53 -7.75 27.37 31.41
CA THR A 53 -8.06 26.11 30.72
C THR A 53 -9.52 25.72 30.93
N ALA A 54 -9.99 25.72 32.18
CA ALA A 54 -11.36 25.39 32.52
C ALA A 54 -12.32 26.46 31.98
N SER A 55 -11.98 27.74 32.20
CA SER A 55 -12.82 28.86 31.73
C SER A 55 -12.93 28.91 30.21
N SER A 56 -11.87 28.60 29.47
CA SER A 56 -11.87 28.56 28.01
C SER A 56 -12.76 27.43 27.49
N ILE A 57 -12.59 26.21 28.01
CA ILE A 57 -13.42 25.05 27.61
C ILE A 57 -14.90 25.30 27.93
N ALA A 58 -15.21 25.75 29.15
CA ALA A 58 -16.57 26.07 29.57
C ALA A 58 -17.17 27.20 28.72
N GLY A 59 -16.39 28.23 28.41
CA GLY A 59 -16.80 29.34 27.57
C GLY A 59 -17.19 28.90 26.16
N VAL A 60 -16.39 28.04 25.54
CA VAL A 60 -16.69 27.46 24.22
C VAL A 60 -17.94 26.59 24.28
N ALA A 61 -18.02 25.68 25.25
CA ALA A 61 -19.16 24.77 25.40
C ALA A 61 -20.48 25.51 25.63
N ASN A 62 -20.52 26.41 26.63
CA ASN A 62 -21.71 27.19 26.95
C ASN A 62 -22.16 28.06 25.77
N ARG A 63 -21.22 28.67 25.04
CA ARG A 63 -21.54 29.52 23.89
C ARG A 63 -22.13 28.74 22.72
N LEU A 64 -21.61 27.54 22.44
CA LEU A 64 -22.09 26.70 21.34
C LEU A 64 -23.43 26.03 21.65
N ILE A 65 -23.67 25.65 22.91
CA ILE A 65 -24.97 25.14 23.37
C ILE A 65 -26.02 26.27 23.48
N GLY A 66 -25.59 27.51 23.70
CA GLY A 66 -26.49 28.66 23.89
C GLY A 66 -27.07 28.74 25.30
N GLU A 67 -26.57 27.94 26.25
CA GLU A 67 -26.99 27.88 27.64
C GLU A 67 -25.75 27.86 28.56
N LYS A 68 -25.85 28.48 29.74
CA LYS A 68 -24.78 28.43 30.74
C LYS A 68 -24.84 27.11 31.51
N ILE A 69 -24.24 26.06 30.95
CA ILE A 69 -24.19 24.72 31.54
C ILE A 69 -23.06 24.59 32.56
N TYR A 70 -21.84 24.98 32.19
CA TYR A 70 -20.65 24.82 33.04
C TYR A 70 -20.34 26.04 33.88
N HIS A 71 -19.96 25.78 35.13
CA HIS A 71 -19.14 26.67 35.95
C HIS A 71 -17.67 26.23 35.91
N ALA A 72 -16.74 27.15 35.74
CA ALA A 72 -15.32 26.84 35.55
C ALA A 72 -14.49 27.28 36.77
N MET A 73 -13.52 26.43 37.14
CA MET A 73 -12.53 26.70 38.17
C MET A 73 -11.14 26.47 37.58
N ASP A 74 -10.42 27.55 37.34
CA ASP A 74 -9.01 27.51 36.92
C ASP A 74 -8.11 27.38 38.14
N MET A 75 -7.11 26.51 38.07
CA MET A 75 -6.15 26.24 39.13
C MET A 75 -4.73 26.60 38.66
N PRO A 76 -4.30 27.86 38.81
CA PRO A 76 -2.89 28.23 38.67
C PRO A 76 -1.99 27.40 39.58
N MET A 77 -0.72 27.22 39.21
CA MET A 77 0.23 26.36 39.94
C MET A 77 0.49 26.83 41.38
N GLU A 78 0.23 28.10 41.66
CA GLU A 78 0.39 28.74 42.96
C GLU A 78 -0.82 28.51 43.88
N VAL A 79 -1.93 28.01 43.34
CA VAL A 79 -3.18 27.78 44.08
C VAL A 79 -3.22 26.33 44.57
N ALA A 80 -3.42 26.13 45.87
CA ALA A 80 -3.59 24.80 46.43
C ALA A 80 -4.97 24.22 46.08
N PHE A 81 -5.02 22.92 45.77
CA PHE A 81 -6.26 22.19 45.49
C PHE A 81 -7.33 22.35 46.59
N SER A 82 -6.91 22.49 47.86
CA SER A 82 -7.81 22.73 49.00
C SER A 82 -8.59 24.04 48.88
N ASP A 83 -8.00 25.08 48.28
CA ASP A 83 -8.66 26.37 48.13
C ASP A 83 -9.68 26.33 46.99
N VAL A 84 -9.35 25.62 45.89
CA VAL A 84 -10.31 25.32 44.81
C VAL A 84 -11.47 24.48 45.32
N SER A 85 -11.19 23.45 46.12
CA SER A 85 -12.20 22.59 46.74
C SER A 85 -13.17 23.38 47.62
N ARG A 86 -12.64 24.31 48.44
CA ARG A 86 -13.46 25.20 49.28
C ARG A 86 -14.38 26.08 48.44
N ALA A 87 -13.86 26.68 47.37
CA ALA A 87 -14.64 27.50 46.46
C ALA A 87 -15.79 26.72 45.78
N ILE A 88 -15.54 25.46 45.41
CA ILE A 88 -16.57 24.59 44.83
C ILE A 88 -17.63 24.21 45.88
N VAL A 89 -17.20 23.86 47.09
CA VAL A 89 -18.12 23.55 48.20
C VAL A 89 -19.03 24.75 48.50
N ASP A 90 -18.47 25.95 48.64
CA ASP A 90 -19.23 27.18 48.90
C ASP A 90 -20.26 27.47 47.78
N TYR A 91 -19.87 27.21 46.53
CA TYR A 91 -20.75 27.32 45.36
C TYR A 91 -21.90 26.30 45.40
N LEU A 92 -21.61 25.03 45.70
CA LEU A 92 -22.60 23.95 45.68
C LEU A 92 -23.57 23.99 46.87
N GLN A 93 -23.15 24.49 48.03
CA GLN A 93 -24.02 24.64 49.22
C GLN A 93 -25.27 25.48 48.94
N HIS A 94 -25.21 26.40 47.98
CA HIS A 94 -26.29 27.30 47.62
C HIS A 94 -26.98 26.90 46.30
N THR A 95 -26.71 25.70 45.79
CA THR A 95 -27.18 25.22 44.49
C THR A 95 -28.05 23.96 44.65
N ASP A 96 -29.16 23.87 43.90
CA ASP A 96 -29.95 22.64 43.85
C ASP A 96 -29.18 21.54 43.10
N THR A 97 -28.75 20.52 43.83
CA THR A 97 -27.91 19.41 43.34
C THR A 97 -28.66 18.08 43.29
N ARG A 98 -29.99 18.06 43.44
CA ARG A 98 -30.80 16.82 43.45
C ARG A 98 -30.70 16.03 42.15
N ALA A 99 -30.55 16.71 41.02
CA ALA A 99 -30.35 16.08 39.71
C ALA A 99 -28.92 15.54 39.49
N GLY A 100 -28.01 15.78 40.45
CA GLY A 100 -26.62 15.36 40.40
C GLY A 100 -25.65 16.46 40.00
N VAL A 101 -24.36 16.17 40.17
CA VAL A 101 -23.23 17.04 39.87
C VAL A 101 -22.24 16.30 38.96
N MET A 102 -21.96 16.86 37.80
CA MET A 102 -20.95 16.39 36.84
C MET A 102 -19.70 17.27 36.95
N VAL A 103 -18.56 16.68 37.27
CA VAL A 103 -17.28 17.40 37.37
C VAL A 103 -16.33 16.86 36.30
N LEU A 104 -15.91 17.73 35.38
CA LEU A 104 -14.91 17.39 34.36
C LEU A 104 -13.56 17.97 34.77
N ILE A 105 -12.52 17.13 34.79
CA ILE A 105 -11.18 17.53 35.23
C ILE A 105 -10.11 17.19 34.20
N ASP A 106 -9.01 17.94 34.20
CA ASP A 106 -7.88 17.68 33.28
C ASP A 106 -7.05 16.48 33.72
N MET A 107 -6.62 16.44 34.99
CA MET A 107 -5.76 15.40 35.54
C MET A 107 -5.93 15.23 37.06
N GLY A 108 -5.91 13.98 37.53
CA GLY A 108 -5.83 13.62 38.95
C GLY A 108 -7.05 14.04 39.78
N TYR A 109 -6.97 13.94 41.11
CA TYR A 109 -7.96 14.45 42.08
C TYR A 109 -9.38 13.86 42.07
N THR A 110 -9.66 12.81 41.30
CA THR A 110 -11.01 12.21 41.23
C THR A 110 -11.55 11.83 42.61
N LYS A 111 -10.70 11.20 43.44
CA LYS A 111 -11.09 10.75 44.79
C LYS A 111 -11.19 11.91 45.77
N GLU A 112 -10.24 12.85 45.72
CA GLU A 112 -10.20 14.02 46.57
C GLU A 112 -11.38 14.97 46.31
N ILE A 113 -11.78 15.13 45.05
CA ILE A 113 -13.00 15.85 44.66
C ILE A 113 -14.22 15.11 45.20
N ALA A 114 -14.29 13.78 45.05
CA ALA A 114 -15.40 13.01 45.58
C ALA A 114 -15.53 13.18 47.11
N ASP A 115 -14.43 13.01 47.84
CA ASP A 115 -14.38 13.14 49.29
C ASP A 115 -14.79 14.55 49.74
N ALA A 116 -14.40 15.60 49.01
CA ALA A 116 -14.76 16.98 49.31
C ALA A 116 -16.24 17.29 49.03
N LEU A 117 -16.81 16.76 47.93
CA LEU A 117 -18.11 17.20 47.44
C LEU A 117 -19.29 16.32 47.91
N LEU A 118 -19.07 15.03 48.18
CA LEU A 118 -20.16 14.11 48.55
C LEU A 118 -20.93 14.55 49.82
N SER A 119 -20.30 15.30 50.72
CA SER A 119 -20.92 15.79 51.95
C SER A 119 -21.85 17.00 51.77
N VAL A 120 -21.83 17.67 50.61
CA VAL A 120 -22.56 18.93 50.37
C VAL A 120 -23.55 18.88 49.22
N ILE A 121 -23.67 17.73 48.55
CA ILE A 121 -24.60 17.51 47.44
C ILE A 121 -25.73 16.55 47.84
N HIS A 122 -26.88 16.66 47.17
CA HIS A 122 -28.08 15.86 47.46
C HIS A 122 -28.41 14.82 46.37
N GLY A 123 -27.55 14.66 45.38
CA GLY A 123 -27.72 13.77 44.24
C GLY A 123 -26.41 13.09 43.84
N PRO A 124 -26.41 12.28 42.77
CA PRO A 124 -25.23 11.56 42.29
C PRO A 124 -24.09 12.50 41.86
N LEU A 125 -22.85 12.08 42.12
CA LEU A 125 -21.63 12.74 41.66
C LEU A 125 -20.97 11.88 40.58
N VAL A 126 -20.71 12.47 39.43
CA VAL A 126 -19.83 11.87 38.41
C VAL A 126 -18.63 12.77 38.23
N VAL A 127 -17.44 12.18 38.32
CA VAL A 127 -16.17 12.86 38.08
C VAL A 127 -15.50 12.19 36.89
N VAL A 128 -15.21 12.96 35.83
CA VAL A 128 -14.60 12.48 34.59
C VAL A 128 -13.28 13.21 34.38
N ASP A 129 -12.20 12.45 34.26
CA ASP A 129 -10.87 12.97 33.95
C ASP A 129 -10.65 13.15 32.45
N ASN A 130 -9.49 13.72 32.09
CA ASN A 130 -9.11 13.96 30.70
C ASN A 130 -10.11 14.85 29.93
N VAL A 131 -10.53 15.97 30.55
CA VAL A 131 -11.44 16.91 29.92
C VAL A 131 -10.86 17.49 28.63
N THR A 132 -11.65 17.39 27.57
CA THR A 132 -11.39 18.06 26.28
C THR A 132 -12.60 18.91 25.91
N THR A 133 -12.41 19.89 25.02
CA THR A 133 -13.52 20.69 24.50
C THR A 133 -14.62 19.84 23.87
N ARG A 134 -14.26 18.73 23.23
CA ARG A 134 -15.23 17.78 22.63
C ARG A 134 -16.06 17.07 23.70
N LEU A 135 -15.41 16.54 24.74
CA LEU A 135 -16.09 15.89 25.85
C LEU A 135 -17.06 16.87 26.54
N ALA A 136 -16.58 18.09 26.85
CA ALA A 136 -17.42 19.13 27.46
C ALA A 136 -18.61 19.51 26.59
N LEU A 137 -18.44 19.64 25.26
CA LEU A 137 -19.56 19.92 24.35
C LEU A 137 -20.60 18.80 24.34
N ASN A 138 -20.16 17.55 24.23
CA ASN A 138 -21.07 16.41 24.17
C ASN A 138 -21.83 16.25 25.49
N VAL A 139 -21.15 16.37 26.64
CA VAL A 139 -21.79 16.32 27.96
C VAL A 139 -22.77 17.49 28.12
N ALA A 140 -22.40 18.71 27.74
CA ALA A 140 -23.32 19.85 27.84
C ALA A 140 -24.58 19.70 26.97
N SER A 141 -24.46 19.10 25.79
CA SER A 141 -25.61 18.78 24.94
C SER A 141 -26.60 17.86 25.66
N GLU A 142 -26.11 16.78 26.29
CA GLU A 142 -26.99 15.84 27.00
C GLU A 142 -27.59 16.43 28.29
N ILE A 143 -26.84 17.29 28.99
CA ILE A 143 -27.37 18.04 30.15
C ILE A 143 -28.46 19.02 29.71
N ALA A 144 -28.28 19.69 28.57
CA ALA A 144 -29.31 20.58 28.01
C ALA A 144 -30.60 19.83 27.65
N LEU A 145 -30.47 18.57 27.20
CA LEU A 145 -31.57 17.62 26.96
C LEU A 145 -32.13 16.97 28.23
N GLN A 146 -31.63 17.32 29.42
CA GLN A 146 -32.07 16.80 30.72
C GLN A 146 -31.91 15.28 30.87
N LYS A 147 -30.91 14.67 30.20
CA LYS A 147 -30.58 13.27 30.45
C LYS A 147 -30.10 13.05 31.90
N ASN A 148 -30.33 11.85 32.40
CA ASN A 148 -29.83 11.42 33.69
C ASN A 148 -28.29 11.32 33.69
N ILE A 149 -27.65 11.70 34.80
CA ILE A 149 -26.19 11.83 34.87
C ILE A 149 -25.43 10.52 34.64
N GLU A 150 -25.96 9.38 35.12
CA GLU A 150 -25.33 8.08 34.94
C GLU A 150 -25.34 7.69 33.45
N GLN A 151 -26.46 7.93 32.76
CA GLN A 151 -26.57 7.69 31.32
C GLN A 151 -25.59 8.55 30.52
N ILE A 152 -25.41 9.82 30.89
CA ILE A 152 -24.43 10.70 30.24
C ILE A 152 -23.03 10.12 30.39
N ALA A 153 -22.68 9.65 31.60
CA ALA A 153 -21.36 9.08 31.86
C ALA A 153 -21.12 7.81 31.03
N GLU A 154 -22.10 6.90 30.99
CA GLU A 154 -22.01 5.62 30.27
C GLU A 154 -21.97 5.79 28.75
N GLU A 155 -22.75 6.71 28.19
CA GLU A 155 -22.85 6.90 26.73
C GLU A 155 -21.75 7.80 26.17
N ILE A 156 -21.42 8.90 26.85
CA ILE A 156 -20.60 9.98 26.27
C ILE A 156 -19.11 9.81 26.54
N VAL A 157 -18.73 9.34 27.74
CA VAL A 157 -17.30 9.23 28.11
C VAL A 157 -16.54 8.27 27.18
N PRO A 158 -17.05 7.06 26.86
CA PRO A 158 -16.34 6.13 25.98
C PRO A 158 -16.14 6.65 24.54
N LEU A 159 -17.04 7.52 24.06
CA LEU A 159 -16.99 8.08 22.70
C LEU A 159 -15.94 9.18 22.53
N ASN A 160 -15.39 9.70 23.63
CA ASN A 160 -14.45 10.83 23.62
C ASN A 160 -12.99 10.42 23.83
N GLN A 161 -12.65 9.16 23.57
CA GLN A 161 -11.27 8.69 23.61
C GLN A 161 -10.47 9.20 22.41
N SER A 162 -9.21 9.54 22.65
CA SER A 162 -8.27 9.94 21.60
C SER A 162 -8.00 8.78 20.64
N ARG A 163 -8.12 9.06 19.35
CA ARG A 163 -7.67 8.17 18.27
C ARG A 163 -6.36 8.68 17.71
N TRP A 164 -5.48 7.75 17.35
CA TRP A 164 -4.21 8.07 16.71
C TRP A 164 -4.09 7.23 15.44
N ASP A 165 -3.47 7.82 14.43
CA ASP A 165 -3.09 7.17 13.19
C ASP A 165 -1.71 7.68 12.79
N VAL A 166 -0.92 6.82 12.15
CA VAL A 166 0.39 7.20 11.60
C VAL A 166 0.25 7.35 10.10
N PHE A 167 0.42 8.57 9.61
CA PHE A 167 0.47 8.88 8.20
C PHE A 167 1.92 9.01 7.75
N TRP A 168 2.39 8.04 6.97
CA TRP A 168 3.72 8.10 6.36
C TRP A 168 3.69 8.94 5.08
N PRO A 169 4.70 9.80 4.82
CA PRO A 169 4.81 10.50 3.55
C PRO A 169 5.01 9.48 2.42
N ALA A 170 4.28 9.67 1.31
CA ALA A 170 4.41 8.83 0.12
C ALA A 170 5.79 9.04 -0.53
N GLN A 171 6.79 8.26 -0.10
CA GLN A 171 8.04 8.11 -0.83
C GLN A 171 7.74 7.25 -2.06
N LYS A 172 7.84 7.82 -3.27
CA LYS A 172 7.92 7.02 -4.49
C LYS A 172 9.21 6.21 -4.42
N LYS A 173 9.12 4.97 -3.94
CA LYS A 173 10.24 4.04 -3.99
C LYS A 173 10.56 3.78 -5.46
N ALA A 174 11.85 3.70 -5.78
CA ALA A 174 12.26 3.23 -7.09
C ALA A 174 11.78 1.78 -7.26
N ARG A 175 11.32 1.43 -8.46
CA ARG A 175 10.88 0.08 -8.75
C ARG A 175 12.06 -0.86 -8.90
N ALA A 176 11.87 -2.12 -8.52
CA ALA A 176 12.88 -3.15 -8.69
C ALA A 176 12.30 -4.49 -9.14
N LEU A 177 13.02 -5.15 -10.06
CA LEU A 177 12.89 -6.57 -10.37
C LEU A 177 14.04 -7.29 -9.69
N LEU A 178 13.73 -8.17 -8.72
CA LEU A 178 14.76 -8.96 -8.06
C LEU A 178 15.05 -10.20 -8.89
N VAL A 179 16.32 -10.49 -9.13
CA VAL A 179 16.73 -11.71 -9.82
C VAL A 179 17.57 -12.55 -8.87
N THR A 180 17.18 -13.81 -8.63
CA THR A 180 17.78 -14.64 -7.59
C THR A 180 18.32 -15.97 -8.11
N CYS A 181 19.51 -16.35 -7.62
CA CYS A 181 20.05 -17.70 -7.76
C CYS A 181 20.78 -18.10 -6.46
N ILE A 182 21.12 -19.38 -6.32
CA ILE A 182 21.76 -19.91 -5.11
C ILE A 182 23.02 -19.13 -4.73
N THR A 183 23.84 -18.74 -5.71
CA THR A 183 25.14 -18.07 -5.49
C THR A 183 25.16 -16.59 -5.86
N GLY A 184 24.03 -15.99 -6.27
CA GLY A 184 23.94 -14.58 -6.70
C GLY A 184 24.65 -14.21 -8.01
N ILE A 185 25.56 -15.05 -8.52
CA ILE A 185 26.42 -14.78 -9.71
C ILE A 185 26.09 -15.73 -10.89
N GLY A 186 25.24 -16.73 -10.66
CA GLY A 186 24.82 -17.71 -11.68
C GLY A 186 23.83 -17.17 -12.72
N THR A 187 22.82 -17.98 -13.06
CA THR A 187 21.79 -17.66 -14.06
C THR A 187 21.09 -16.31 -13.84
N ALA A 188 20.91 -15.90 -12.57
CA ALA A 188 20.32 -14.62 -12.21
C ALA A 188 21.12 -13.40 -12.67
N PHE A 189 22.44 -13.40 -12.52
CA PHE A 189 23.28 -12.30 -12.97
C PHE A 189 23.32 -12.21 -14.50
N LYS A 190 23.30 -13.36 -15.18
CA LYS A 190 23.20 -13.43 -16.64
C LYS A 190 21.87 -12.87 -17.15
N PHE A 191 20.76 -13.25 -16.51
CA PHE A 191 19.42 -12.73 -16.80
C PHE A 191 19.36 -11.21 -16.58
N LYS A 192 19.95 -10.72 -15.47
CA LYS A 192 20.10 -9.29 -15.23
C LYS A 192 20.82 -8.58 -16.38
N ASN A 193 22.02 -9.06 -16.75
CA ASN A 193 22.80 -8.44 -17.84
C ASN A 193 22.05 -8.46 -19.17
N LEU A 194 21.28 -9.51 -19.44
CA LEU A 194 20.45 -9.61 -20.65
C LEU A 194 19.37 -8.54 -20.72
N MET A 195 18.72 -8.35 -19.57
CA MET A 195 17.68 -7.37 -19.42
C MET A 195 18.24 -5.95 -19.55
N GLU A 196 19.39 -5.67 -18.93
CA GLU A 196 20.08 -4.38 -19.04
C GLU A 196 20.61 -4.11 -20.46
N LYS A 197 21.12 -5.14 -21.16
CA LYS A 197 21.61 -5.03 -22.55
C LYS A 197 20.51 -4.79 -23.58
N SER A 198 19.23 -4.91 -23.22
CA SER A 198 18.13 -4.69 -24.15
C SER A 198 17.95 -3.21 -24.57
N GLN A 199 18.84 -2.30 -24.14
CA GLN A 199 18.95 -0.89 -24.58
C GLN A 199 17.61 -0.13 -24.59
N LEU A 200 16.73 -0.43 -23.64
CA LEU A 200 15.50 0.31 -23.44
C LEU A 200 15.82 1.62 -22.72
N THR A 201 15.79 2.74 -23.46
CA THR A 201 16.10 4.08 -22.94
C THR A 201 15.13 4.57 -21.85
N ASP A 202 13.97 3.92 -21.71
CA ASP A 202 12.91 4.22 -20.72
C ASP A 202 12.67 3.07 -19.73
N PHE A 203 13.73 2.36 -19.32
CA PHE A 203 13.62 1.26 -18.36
C PHE A 203 13.62 1.75 -16.91
N ASP A 204 12.46 2.22 -16.41
CA ASP A 204 12.28 2.70 -15.02
C ASP A 204 12.08 1.55 -14.00
N ILE A 205 12.88 0.48 -14.15
CA ILE A 205 12.89 -0.69 -13.25
C ILE A 205 14.33 -1.05 -12.95
N ASN A 206 14.72 -1.04 -11.68
CA ASN A 206 16.06 -1.48 -11.28
C ASN A 206 16.13 -3.01 -11.25
N ILE A 207 17.12 -3.59 -11.92
CA ILE A 207 17.32 -5.04 -11.88
C ILE A 207 18.39 -5.37 -10.85
N ILE A 208 17.96 -6.02 -9.77
CA ILE A 208 18.83 -6.28 -8.61
C ILE A 208 19.05 -7.79 -8.52
N ALA A 209 20.29 -8.20 -8.82
CA ALA A 209 20.71 -9.59 -8.60
C ALA A 209 20.99 -9.81 -7.11
N CYS A 210 20.36 -10.83 -6.53
CA CYS A 210 20.45 -11.19 -5.11
C CYS A 210 20.73 -12.68 -4.95
N GLU A 211 21.36 -13.05 -3.84
CA GLU A 211 21.47 -14.44 -3.43
C GLU A 211 20.14 -14.92 -2.82
N TYR A 212 19.77 -16.15 -3.12
CA TYR A 212 18.57 -16.78 -2.56
C TYR A 212 18.57 -16.76 -1.02
N THR A 213 19.70 -17.07 -0.38
CA THR A 213 19.86 -17.05 1.08
C THR A 213 19.61 -15.67 1.68
N ARG A 214 19.97 -14.59 0.95
CA ARG A 214 19.73 -13.21 1.39
C ARG A 214 18.26 -12.84 1.35
N LEU A 215 17.52 -13.33 0.35
CA LEU A 215 16.08 -13.12 0.24
C LEU A 215 15.28 -13.98 1.24
N LYS A 216 15.78 -15.16 1.59
CA LYS A 216 15.20 -16.02 2.64
C LYS A 216 15.36 -15.45 4.04
N ASN A 217 16.36 -14.58 4.25
CA ASN A 217 16.58 -13.90 5.52
C ASN A 217 15.60 -12.73 5.68
N SER A 218 14.68 -12.84 6.63
CA SER A 218 13.60 -11.86 6.84
C SER A 218 14.09 -10.43 7.02
N ARG A 219 15.19 -10.21 7.76
CA ARG A 219 15.73 -8.85 7.98
C ARG A 219 16.25 -8.22 6.69
N MET A 220 16.96 -9.00 5.88
CA MET A 220 17.50 -8.50 4.60
C MET A 220 16.41 -8.30 3.55
N ALA A 221 15.43 -9.19 3.48
CA ALA A 221 14.26 -9.04 2.62
C ALA A 221 13.46 -7.77 2.98
N THR A 222 13.18 -7.56 4.27
CA THR A 222 12.47 -6.35 4.74
C THR A 222 13.23 -5.07 4.39
N SER A 223 14.56 -5.08 4.49
CA SER A 223 15.38 -3.92 4.08
C SER A 223 15.20 -3.58 2.60
N LEU A 224 15.23 -4.58 1.72
CA LEU A 224 15.03 -4.39 0.28
C LEU A 224 13.61 -3.90 -0.04
N LEU A 225 12.58 -4.48 0.60
CA LEU A 225 11.19 -4.07 0.44
C LEU A 225 10.92 -2.66 0.99
N ASN A 226 11.71 -2.20 1.96
CA ASN A 226 11.65 -0.84 2.45
C ASN A 226 12.28 0.16 1.49
N GLN A 227 13.34 -0.25 0.78
CA GLN A 227 14.07 0.63 -0.15
C GLN A 227 13.41 0.71 -1.53
N TYR A 228 12.83 -0.39 -2.02
CA TYR A 228 12.30 -0.50 -3.38
C TYR A 228 10.82 -0.92 -3.39
N GLU A 229 10.10 -0.50 -4.43
CA GLU A 229 8.86 -1.13 -4.84
C GLU A 229 9.23 -2.38 -5.65
N VAL A 230 9.26 -3.54 -4.98
CA VAL A 230 9.63 -4.79 -5.64
C VAL A 230 8.43 -5.30 -6.46
N ILE A 231 8.58 -5.29 -7.78
CA ILE A 231 7.53 -5.69 -8.73
C ILE A 231 7.37 -7.21 -8.72
N ALA A 232 8.49 -7.93 -8.79
CA ALA A 232 8.53 -9.39 -8.83
C ALA A 232 9.92 -9.91 -8.46
N VAL A 233 9.98 -11.22 -8.20
CA VAL A 233 11.21 -11.99 -8.09
C VAL A 233 11.30 -12.98 -9.26
N VAL A 234 12.42 -13.00 -9.97
CA VAL A 234 12.71 -13.96 -11.03
C VAL A 234 13.87 -14.84 -10.59
N GLY A 235 13.77 -16.16 -10.68
CA GLY A 235 14.88 -17.01 -10.26
C GLY A 235 14.72 -18.47 -10.58
N THR A 236 15.68 -19.27 -10.12
CA THR A 236 15.62 -20.74 -10.21
C THR A 236 14.87 -21.37 -9.04
N ILE A 237 14.81 -20.68 -7.90
CA ILE A 237 14.15 -21.15 -6.67
C ILE A 237 13.36 -19.98 -6.09
N ASP A 238 12.12 -20.23 -5.70
CA ASP A 238 11.24 -19.26 -5.06
C ASP A 238 11.67 -19.00 -3.60
N PRO A 239 12.09 -17.76 -3.25
CA PRO A 239 12.38 -17.38 -1.87
C PRO A 239 11.13 -17.16 -1.00
N GLN A 240 9.92 -17.21 -1.58
CA GLN A 240 8.63 -17.06 -0.90
C GLN A 240 8.49 -15.71 -0.17
N LEU A 241 8.82 -14.61 -0.88
CA LEU A 241 8.65 -13.26 -0.34
C LEU A 241 7.15 -12.91 -0.23
N ALA A 242 6.71 -12.58 0.99
CA ALA A 242 5.31 -12.25 1.23
C ALA A 242 4.88 -11.01 0.42
N GLY A 243 3.80 -11.15 -0.35
CA GLY A 243 3.20 -10.06 -1.14
C GLY A 243 3.95 -9.70 -2.42
N VAL A 244 4.97 -10.48 -2.81
CA VAL A 244 5.72 -10.26 -4.06
C VAL A 244 5.58 -11.49 -4.96
N PRO A 245 5.16 -11.35 -6.23
CA PRO A 245 5.05 -12.48 -7.14
C PRO A 245 6.44 -13.02 -7.51
N TRP A 246 6.51 -14.34 -7.72
CA TRP A 246 7.71 -15.02 -8.20
C TRP A 246 7.45 -15.72 -9.53
N VAL A 247 8.45 -15.72 -10.42
CA VAL A 247 8.41 -16.46 -11.69
C VAL A 247 9.73 -17.19 -11.91
N GLY A 248 9.64 -18.45 -12.34
CA GLY A 248 10.80 -19.25 -12.73
C GLY A 248 11.47 -18.71 -13.99
N ILE A 249 12.81 -18.70 -14.03
CA ILE A 249 13.55 -18.35 -15.27
C ILE A 249 13.19 -19.33 -16.41
N GLU A 250 12.97 -20.60 -16.07
CA GLU A 250 12.56 -21.63 -17.03
C GLU A 250 11.17 -21.35 -17.61
N GLU A 251 10.24 -20.83 -16.80
CA GLU A 251 8.90 -20.44 -17.26
C GLU A 251 8.96 -19.27 -18.23
N LEU A 252 9.82 -18.28 -17.98
CA LEU A 252 10.03 -17.14 -18.89
C LEU A 252 10.68 -17.55 -20.22
N LEU A 253 11.45 -18.63 -20.25
CA LEU A 253 12.05 -19.18 -21.47
C LEU A 253 11.15 -20.25 -22.14
N GLY A 254 10.13 -20.72 -21.44
CA GLY A 254 9.20 -21.74 -21.90
C GLY A 254 8.20 -21.25 -22.94
N GLU A 255 7.31 -22.14 -23.35
CA GLU A 255 6.29 -21.89 -24.37
C GLU A 255 5.41 -20.67 -24.08
N GLN A 256 4.99 -20.49 -22.83
CA GLN A 256 4.19 -19.35 -22.38
C GLN A 256 5.04 -18.18 -21.86
N GLY A 257 6.35 -18.19 -22.14
CA GLY A 257 7.30 -17.23 -21.58
C GLY A 257 6.98 -15.77 -21.90
N TYR A 258 6.55 -15.48 -23.13
CA TYR A 258 6.09 -14.14 -23.50
C TYR A 258 4.86 -13.71 -22.69
N ALA A 259 3.89 -14.60 -22.49
CA ALA A 259 2.70 -14.31 -21.71
C ALA A 259 3.04 -14.04 -20.24
N HIS A 260 3.95 -14.83 -19.64
CA HIS A 260 4.40 -14.63 -18.25
C HIS A 260 5.14 -13.30 -18.10
N LEU A 261 6.01 -12.97 -19.06
CA LEU A 261 6.72 -11.70 -19.08
C LEU A 261 5.77 -10.51 -19.26
N SER A 262 4.76 -10.64 -20.12
CA SER A 262 3.73 -9.61 -20.33
C SER A 262 2.87 -9.41 -19.08
N GLN A 263 2.46 -10.49 -18.43
CA GLN A 263 1.73 -10.42 -17.15
C GLN A 263 2.57 -9.71 -16.07
N LEU A 264 3.87 -9.96 -16.03
CA LEU A 264 4.78 -9.37 -15.04
C LEU A 264 5.07 -7.89 -15.30
N LEU A 265 5.19 -7.48 -16.57
CA LEU A 265 5.71 -6.16 -16.96
C LEU A 265 4.70 -5.20 -17.61
N SER A 266 3.49 -5.64 -17.98
CA SER A 266 2.49 -4.81 -18.70
C SER A 266 2.07 -3.52 -17.97
N GLY A 267 2.13 -3.48 -16.65
CA GLY A 267 1.87 -2.26 -15.85
C GLY A 267 3.02 -1.24 -15.88
N TYR A 268 4.17 -1.61 -16.46
CA TYR A 268 5.41 -0.84 -16.39
C TYR A 268 6.05 -0.58 -17.75
N LEU A 269 5.88 -1.50 -18.70
CA LEU A 269 6.46 -1.46 -20.04
C LEU A 269 5.38 -1.71 -21.09
N ASN A 270 5.59 -1.17 -22.29
CA ASN A 270 4.70 -1.44 -23.43
C ASN A 270 5.05 -2.77 -24.13
N ASP A 271 4.11 -3.31 -24.91
CA ASP A 271 4.26 -4.60 -25.58
C ASP A 271 5.49 -4.71 -26.49
N LYS A 272 5.90 -3.60 -27.13
CA LYS A 272 7.10 -3.59 -27.98
C LYS A 272 8.37 -3.78 -27.15
N GLN A 273 8.44 -3.13 -25.99
CA GLN A 273 9.55 -3.31 -25.04
C GLN A 273 9.57 -4.74 -24.52
N ILE A 274 8.43 -5.28 -24.13
CA ILE A 274 8.30 -6.66 -23.62
C ILE A 274 8.70 -7.69 -24.70
N ALA A 275 8.26 -7.48 -25.94
CA ALA A 275 8.65 -8.35 -27.07
C ALA A 275 10.15 -8.31 -27.35
N LEU A 276 10.77 -7.13 -27.29
CA LEU A 276 12.21 -6.98 -27.47
C LEU A 276 12.99 -7.70 -26.36
N ILE A 277 12.55 -7.57 -25.11
CA ILE A 277 13.11 -8.27 -23.96
C ILE A 277 13.05 -9.79 -24.18
N ASN A 278 11.87 -10.30 -24.50
CA ASN A 278 11.66 -11.73 -24.73
C ASN A 278 12.57 -12.25 -25.85
N LYS A 279 12.63 -11.52 -26.98
CA LYS A 279 13.51 -11.86 -28.10
C LYS A 279 14.98 -11.92 -27.68
N ASN A 280 15.47 -10.91 -26.96
CA ASN A 280 16.86 -10.85 -26.52
C ASN A 280 17.20 -11.95 -25.51
N MET A 281 16.28 -12.24 -24.59
CA MET A 281 16.42 -13.34 -23.64
C MET A 281 16.55 -14.70 -24.34
N VAL A 282 15.63 -15.00 -25.27
CA VAL A 282 15.64 -16.25 -26.04
C VAL A 282 16.90 -16.35 -26.89
N ARG A 283 17.30 -15.27 -27.55
CA ARG A 283 18.53 -15.21 -28.36
C ARG A 283 19.76 -15.55 -27.54
N GLU A 284 19.96 -14.91 -26.40
CA GLU A 284 21.19 -15.10 -25.63
C GLU A 284 21.23 -16.42 -24.89
N PHE A 285 20.07 -16.89 -24.39
CA PHE A 285 19.98 -18.24 -23.85
C PHE A 285 20.38 -19.28 -24.89
N SER A 286 19.89 -19.12 -26.12
CA SER A 286 20.25 -19.99 -27.23
C SER A 286 21.73 -19.88 -27.62
N LEU A 287 22.27 -18.66 -27.69
CA LEU A 287 23.69 -18.43 -27.95
C LEU A 287 24.57 -19.17 -26.95
N HIS A 288 24.26 -19.07 -25.65
CA HIS A 288 25.00 -19.75 -24.61
C HIS A 288 24.99 -21.28 -24.77
N ASN A 289 23.85 -21.85 -25.16
CA ASN A 289 23.74 -23.29 -25.39
C ASN A 289 24.48 -23.73 -26.66
N VAL A 290 24.51 -22.88 -27.69
CA VAL A 290 25.16 -23.16 -28.98
C VAL A 290 26.69 -22.98 -28.91
N VAL A 291 27.21 -22.03 -28.13
CA VAL A 291 28.65 -21.73 -28.06
C VAL A 291 29.49 -22.97 -27.75
N ASN A 292 29.01 -23.87 -26.89
CA ASN A 292 29.73 -25.09 -26.53
C ASN A 292 29.48 -26.25 -27.50
N SER A 293 28.51 -26.12 -28.41
CA SER A 293 28.17 -27.15 -29.40
C SER A 293 28.86 -26.94 -30.75
N LEU A 294 29.33 -25.71 -31.03
CA LEU A 294 30.02 -25.39 -32.27
C LEU A 294 31.54 -25.48 -32.11
N THR A 295 32.19 -26.04 -33.12
CA THR A 295 33.64 -26.27 -33.17
C THR A 295 34.37 -25.31 -34.10
N ILE A 296 33.78 -24.97 -35.24
CA ILE A 296 34.40 -24.18 -36.30
C ILE A 296 33.67 -22.87 -36.58
N LEU A 297 32.35 -22.83 -36.40
CA LEU A 297 31.55 -21.65 -36.71
C LEU A 297 31.47 -20.68 -35.55
N ASN A 298 31.39 -19.39 -35.88
CA ASN A 298 31.14 -18.36 -34.88
C ASN A 298 29.65 -18.35 -34.48
N ALA A 299 29.35 -18.80 -33.27
CA ALA A 299 27.97 -18.93 -32.76
C ALA A 299 27.12 -17.66 -32.93
N ASN A 300 27.70 -16.47 -32.68
CA ASN A 300 26.98 -15.20 -32.83
C ASN A 300 26.58 -14.92 -34.28
N LYS A 301 27.47 -15.16 -35.25
CA LYS A 301 27.17 -15.01 -36.67
C LYS A 301 26.15 -16.07 -37.14
N THR A 302 26.34 -17.32 -36.73
CA THR A 302 25.43 -18.42 -37.07
C THR A 302 24.00 -18.14 -36.60
N ILE A 303 23.83 -17.69 -35.35
CA ILE A 303 22.52 -17.30 -34.82
C ILE A 303 21.90 -16.14 -35.61
N GLY A 304 22.69 -15.16 -36.05
CA GLY A 304 22.19 -14.08 -36.92
C GLY A 304 21.64 -14.58 -38.27
N HIS A 305 22.27 -15.61 -38.86
CA HIS A 305 21.73 -16.26 -40.05
C HIS A 305 20.43 -17.02 -39.76
N ILE A 306 20.38 -17.74 -38.64
CA ILE A 306 19.19 -18.49 -38.22
C ILE A 306 18.01 -17.54 -37.92
N GLU A 307 18.24 -16.37 -37.33
CA GLU A 307 17.19 -15.36 -37.13
C GLU A 307 16.52 -14.94 -38.43
N THR A 308 17.30 -14.80 -39.50
CA THR A 308 16.78 -14.44 -40.81
C THR A 308 15.89 -15.56 -41.35
N ILE A 309 16.34 -16.80 -41.22
CA ILE A 309 15.60 -18.00 -41.64
C ILE A 309 14.29 -18.13 -40.86
N ILE A 310 14.33 -18.01 -39.53
CA ILE A 310 13.13 -18.09 -38.67
C ILE A 310 12.15 -16.96 -39.00
N ALA A 311 12.64 -15.74 -39.24
CA ALA A 311 11.78 -14.62 -39.63
C ALA A 311 11.06 -14.90 -40.97
N GLU A 312 11.77 -15.45 -41.96
CA GLU A 312 11.17 -15.85 -43.24
C GLU A 312 10.12 -16.97 -43.09
N TRP A 313 10.38 -17.95 -42.21
CA TRP A 313 9.42 -19.02 -41.92
C TRP A 313 8.16 -18.51 -41.23
N GLN A 314 8.28 -17.67 -40.21
CA GLN A 314 7.10 -17.09 -39.54
C GLN A 314 6.26 -16.26 -40.51
N ASN A 315 6.90 -15.51 -41.42
CA ASN A 315 6.20 -14.75 -42.46
C ASN A 315 5.47 -15.67 -43.45
N THR A 316 6.11 -16.78 -43.86
CA THR A 316 5.53 -17.73 -44.82
C THR A 316 4.37 -18.52 -44.23
N LEU A 317 4.50 -18.94 -42.97
CA LEU A 317 3.50 -19.74 -42.27
C LEU A 317 2.38 -18.88 -41.64
N GLY A 318 2.60 -17.57 -41.51
CA GLY A 318 1.57 -16.62 -41.04
C GLY A 318 1.38 -16.57 -39.53
N PHE A 319 2.29 -17.13 -38.72
CA PHE A 319 2.23 -17.07 -37.26
C PHE A 319 3.62 -16.95 -36.61
N SER A 320 3.65 -16.40 -35.40
CA SER A 320 4.85 -16.27 -34.58
C SER A 320 5.15 -17.55 -33.81
N PHE A 321 6.42 -17.92 -33.74
CA PHE A 321 6.88 -19.09 -33.00
C PHE A 321 7.03 -18.78 -31.51
N ASN A 322 6.66 -19.73 -30.66
CA ASN A 322 6.90 -19.64 -29.22
C ASN A 322 8.39 -19.80 -28.89
N ASN A 323 8.79 -19.44 -27.66
CA ASN A 323 10.19 -19.45 -27.25
C ASN A 323 10.82 -20.86 -27.35
N ASN A 324 10.08 -21.91 -26.96
CA ASN A 324 10.56 -23.29 -26.98
C ASN A 324 10.93 -23.77 -28.40
N LEU A 325 10.10 -23.45 -29.39
CA LEU A 325 10.36 -23.74 -30.79
C LEU A 325 11.59 -22.95 -31.28
N ILE A 326 11.65 -21.64 -31.01
CA ILE A 326 12.78 -20.80 -31.41
C ILE A 326 14.11 -21.32 -30.83
N ILE A 327 14.15 -21.65 -29.53
CA ILE A 327 15.34 -22.21 -28.87
C ILE A 327 15.76 -23.52 -29.52
N SER A 328 14.80 -24.41 -29.80
CA SER A 328 15.07 -25.70 -30.43
C SER A 328 15.64 -25.55 -31.84
N LEU A 329 15.09 -24.61 -32.61
CA LEU A 329 15.59 -24.28 -33.95
C LEU A 329 16.98 -23.65 -33.89
N TYR A 330 17.27 -22.74 -32.95
CA TYR A 330 18.62 -22.21 -32.81
C TYR A 330 19.65 -23.30 -32.58
N VAL A 331 19.38 -24.23 -31.66
CA VAL A 331 20.30 -25.32 -31.35
C VAL A 331 20.44 -26.26 -32.55
N HIS A 332 19.32 -26.75 -33.08
CA HIS A 332 19.34 -27.73 -34.16
C HIS A 332 19.98 -27.17 -35.43
N LEU A 333 19.56 -25.98 -35.86
CA LEU A 333 20.07 -25.35 -37.08
C LEU A 333 21.54 -24.96 -36.94
N SER A 334 21.98 -24.52 -35.76
CA SER A 334 23.41 -24.22 -35.56
C SER A 334 24.27 -25.46 -35.77
N CYS A 335 23.91 -26.57 -35.13
CA CYS A 335 24.62 -27.85 -35.28
C CYS A 335 24.51 -28.39 -36.72
N MET A 336 23.33 -28.28 -37.35
CA MET A 336 23.12 -28.69 -38.74
C MET A 336 24.02 -27.91 -39.69
N ILE A 337 24.03 -26.57 -39.60
CA ILE A 337 24.87 -25.72 -40.44
C ILE A 337 26.35 -26.10 -40.29
N GLU A 338 26.81 -26.38 -39.07
CA GLU A 338 28.18 -26.86 -38.85
C GLU A 338 28.44 -28.21 -39.53
N ARG A 339 27.53 -29.18 -39.43
CA ARG A 339 27.66 -30.46 -40.15
C ARG A 339 27.76 -30.27 -41.66
N LEU A 340 26.93 -29.40 -42.23
CA LEU A 340 26.95 -29.09 -43.67
C LEU A 340 28.31 -28.51 -44.10
N VAL A 341 28.85 -27.58 -43.31
CA VAL A 341 30.16 -26.95 -43.57
C VAL A 341 31.29 -27.98 -43.44
N MET A 342 31.19 -28.88 -42.47
CA MET A 342 32.16 -29.96 -42.24
C MET A 342 32.04 -31.14 -43.21
N ARG A 343 31.03 -31.14 -44.09
CA ARG A 343 30.70 -32.28 -44.98
C ARG A 343 30.38 -33.57 -44.22
N ASN A 344 29.73 -33.47 -43.05
CA ASN A 344 29.17 -34.61 -42.31
C ASN A 344 27.63 -34.59 -42.29
N GLU A 345 27.00 -33.98 -43.28
CA GLU A 345 25.54 -33.88 -43.35
C GLU A 345 24.81 -35.22 -43.12
N ILE A 346 23.65 -35.16 -42.47
CA ILE A 346 22.81 -36.34 -42.31
C ILE A 346 22.15 -36.66 -43.66
N THR A 347 22.34 -37.89 -44.13
CA THR A 347 21.84 -38.36 -45.43
C THR A 347 20.69 -39.35 -45.32
N HIS A 348 20.36 -39.79 -44.10
CA HIS A 348 19.28 -40.73 -43.84
C HIS A 348 18.22 -40.11 -42.95
N TYR A 349 16.96 -40.24 -43.35
CA TYR A 349 15.78 -39.85 -42.57
C TYR A 349 14.71 -40.95 -42.72
N LYS A 350 13.91 -41.16 -41.68
CA LYS A 350 12.89 -42.21 -41.65
C LYS A 350 11.87 -41.96 -42.76
N ASN A 351 11.48 -43.01 -43.50
CA ASN A 351 10.48 -42.94 -44.58
C ASN A 351 10.72 -41.79 -45.59
N MET A 352 11.98 -41.50 -45.92
CA MET A 352 12.39 -40.35 -46.74
C MET A 352 11.62 -40.21 -48.07
N THR A 353 11.29 -41.33 -48.73
CA THR A 353 10.49 -41.31 -49.97
C THR A 353 9.09 -40.77 -49.74
N GLU A 354 8.40 -41.25 -48.70
CA GLU A 354 7.06 -40.79 -48.31
C GLU A 354 7.09 -39.32 -47.88
N PHE A 355 8.12 -38.92 -47.13
CA PHE A 355 8.33 -37.53 -46.73
C PHE A 355 8.44 -36.59 -47.94
N ASN A 356 9.27 -36.97 -48.92
CA ASN A 356 9.49 -36.17 -50.13
C ASN A 356 8.25 -36.07 -51.01
N GLU A 357 7.38 -37.08 -51.02
CA GLU A 357 6.10 -37.06 -51.75
C GLU A 357 5.02 -36.22 -51.05
N ARG A 358 4.98 -36.24 -49.71
CA ARG A 358 3.90 -35.59 -48.94
C ARG A 358 4.18 -34.15 -48.53
N HIS A 359 5.44 -33.77 -48.31
CA HIS A 359 5.83 -32.48 -47.72
C HIS A 359 6.61 -31.59 -48.70
N GLY A 360 6.28 -31.66 -50.00
CA GLY A 360 6.98 -30.91 -51.05
C GLY A 360 6.98 -29.39 -50.85
N GLU A 361 5.87 -28.83 -50.35
CA GLU A 361 5.75 -27.39 -50.06
C GLU A 361 6.66 -26.97 -48.90
N PHE A 362 6.71 -27.76 -47.82
CA PHE A 362 7.63 -27.53 -46.71
C PHE A 362 9.09 -27.62 -47.15
N ILE A 363 9.44 -28.63 -47.94
CA ILE A 363 10.79 -28.81 -48.50
C ILE A 363 11.20 -27.60 -49.35
N ALA A 364 10.29 -27.09 -50.18
CA ALA A 364 10.52 -25.91 -51.01
C ALA A 364 10.72 -24.65 -50.14
N MET A 365 9.89 -24.45 -49.12
CA MET A 365 10.00 -23.34 -48.18
C MET A 365 11.36 -23.36 -47.46
N VAL A 366 11.76 -24.50 -46.89
CA VAL A 366 13.04 -24.64 -46.21
C VAL A 366 14.20 -24.44 -47.18
N ASN A 367 14.13 -25.01 -48.39
CA ASN A 367 15.18 -24.79 -49.38
C ASN A 367 15.33 -23.34 -49.81
N HIS A 368 14.23 -22.58 -49.85
CA HIS A 368 14.23 -21.17 -50.19
C HIS A 368 14.93 -20.33 -49.11
N SER A 369 14.58 -20.51 -47.84
CA SER A 369 15.19 -19.72 -46.76
C SER A 369 16.68 -20.00 -46.56
N PHE A 370 17.14 -21.20 -46.94
CA PHE A 370 18.56 -21.58 -46.88
C PHE A 370 19.39 -21.12 -48.08
N GLN A 371 18.83 -20.49 -49.13
CA GLN A 371 19.58 -20.13 -50.35
C GLN A 371 20.82 -19.28 -50.06
N ARG A 372 20.68 -18.24 -49.23
CA ARG A 372 21.81 -17.37 -48.86
C ARG A 372 22.93 -18.14 -48.17
N LEU A 373 22.55 -19.08 -47.29
CA LEU A 373 23.50 -19.88 -46.53
C LEU A 373 24.21 -20.91 -47.42
N LYS A 374 23.46 -21.57 -48.32
CA LYS A 374 24.02 -22.50 -49.33
C LYS A 374 25.09 -21.84 -50.18
N ILE A 375 24.84 -20.61 -50.64
CA ILE A 375 25.81 -19.82 -51.42
C ILE A 375 27.01 -19.42 -50.54
N LEU A 376 26.76 -18.89 -49.34
CA LEU A 376 27.81 -18.37 -48.45
C LEU A 376 28.83 -19.44 -48.06
N TYR A 377 28.37 -20.65 -47.74
CA TYR A 377 29.22 -21.75 -47.29
C TYR A 377 29.52 -22.79 -48.38
N ASN A 378 28.97 -22.62 -49.59
CA ASN A 378 29.06 -23.59 -50.68
C ASN A 378 28.62 -25.01 -50.26
N VAL A 379 27.47 -25.10 -49.59
CA VAL A 379 26.90 -26.35 -49.06
C VAL A 379 25.59 -26.70 -49.75
N ALA A 380 25.27 -28.00 -49.78
CA ALA A 380 23.94 -28.48 -50.13
C ALA A 380 23.13 -28.73 -48.86
N LEU A 381 21.80 -28.67 -48.95
CA LEU A 381 20.91 -29.03 -47.86
C LEU A 381 20.19 -30.34 -48.23
N PRO A 382 20.59 -31.49 -47.66
CA PRO A 382 19.93 -32.77 -47.92
C PRO A 382 18.49 -32.76 -47.42
N VAL A 383 17.61 -33.51 -48.10
CA VAL A 383 16.22 -33.71 -47.68
C VAL A 383 16.13 -34.33 -46.28
N ALA A 384 17.09 -35.17 -45.91
CA ALA A 384 17.13 -35.78 -44.58
C ALA A 384 17.30 -34.74 -43.45
N GLU A 385 18.12 -33.71 -43.63
CA GLU A 385 18.25 -32.60 -42.67
C GLU A 385 16.93 -31.80 -42.59
N ILE A 386 16.23 -31.62 -43.73
CA ILE A 386 14.91 -30.97 -43.76
C ILE A 386 13.87 -31.80 -42.99
N GLY A 387 13.94 -33.14 -43.08
CA GLY A 387 13.08 -34.04 -42.31
C GLY A 387 13.21 -33.84 -40.80
N TYR A 388 14.43 -33.66 -40.27
CA TYR A 388 14.59 -33.37 -38.85
C TYR A 388 14.09 -31.97 -38.44
N ILE A 389 14.14 -30.99 -39.35
CA ILE A 389 13.47 -29.70 -39.10
C ILE A 389 11.97 -29.90 -39.04
N HIS A 390 11.39 -30.71 -39.93
CA HIS A 390 9.96 -31.05 -39.92
C HIS A 390 9.54 -31.73 -38.61
N ASP A 391 10.31 -32.71 -38.12
CA ASP A 391 10.07 -33.36 -36.82
C ASP A 391 9.99 -32.33 -35.67
N ILE A 392 10.87 -31.30 -35.69
CA ILE A 392 10.85 -30.25 -34.66
C ILE A 392 9.56 -29.41 -34.75
N PHE A 393 9.08 -29.14 -35.96
CA PHE A 393 7.83 -28.40 -36.17
C PHE A 393 6.63 -29.24 -35.72
N GLU A 394 6.52 -30.50 -36.16
CA GLU A 394 5.44 -31.41 -35.73
C GLU A 394 5.37 -31.57 -34.21
N LEU A 395 6.52 -31.69 -33.54
CA LEU A 395 6.57 -31.88 -32.09
C LEU A 395 6.21 -30.63 -31.29
N ARG A 396 6.27 -29.43 -31.88
CA ARG A 396 6.20 -28.15 -31.14
C ARG A 396 5.18 -27.15 -31.65
N ILE A 397 4.48 -27.48 -32.72
CA ILE A 397 3.42 -26.66 -33.31
C ILE A 397 2.14 -27.48 -33.30
N GLU A 398 1.16 -27.04 -32.52
CA GLU A 398 -0.17 -27.66 -32.52
C GLU A 398 -0.80 -27.56 -33.91
N ASP A 399 -1.41 -28.66 -34.37
CA ASP A 399 -2.07 -28.75 -35.69
C ASP A 399 -1.18 -28.38 -36.89
N PHE A 400 0.13 -28.67 -36.83
CA PHE A 400 1.02 -28.50 -37.97
C PHE A 400 0.59 -29.41 -39.15
N ARG A 401 0.32 -28.82 -40.33
CA ARG A 401 -0.23 -29.51 -41.51
C ARG A 401 0.56 -29.30 -42.80
N TRP A 402 1.84 -28.93 -42.68
CA TRP A 402 2.73 -28.63 -43.80
C TRP A 402 3.68 -29.78 -44.14
#